data_AF-A0A968F6G9-F1
#
_entry.id   AF-A0A968F6G9-F1
#
_cell.length_a   1.000
_cell.length_b   1.000
_cell.length_c   1.000
_cell.angle_alpha   90.00
_cell.angle_beta   90.00
_cell.angle_gamma   90.00
#
_symmetry.space_group_name_H-M   'P 1'
#
loop_
_entity.id
_entity.type
_entity.pdbx_description
1 polymer ?
#
loop_
_entity_poly.entity_id
_entity_poly.type
_entity_poly.pdbx_seq_one_letter_code
_entity_poly.pdbx_strand_id
1 'polypeptide(L)'
;SSDRFITRLVELQNVQANDVANILKPLISRDGDIVVYPATNTLIIIERVDNLNRILKIIENFDVETEIEFIKIQNADASEVATKLLEIFGGAGTSGSARRATTAQRAAQQR
;
A
#
# COMPACT_ATOMS: atom_id res chain seq x y z
N SER A 1 19.39 -7.20 -26.57
CA SER A 1 18.71 -8.50 -26.42
C SER A 1 17.84 -8.46 -25.17
N SER A 2 16.88 -7.51 -25.13
CA SER A 2 16.18 -7.07 -23.91
C SER A 2 14.73 -7.58 -23.83
N ASP A 3 14.30 -8.41 -24.79
CA ASP A 3 12.92 -8.90 -24.93
C ASP A 3 12.66 -10.22 -24.20
N ARG A 4 13.56 -10.66 -23.33
CA ARG A 4 13.31 -11.86 -22.53
C ARG A 4 12.42 -11.49 -21.33
N PHE A 5 11.23 -12.07 -21.30
CA PHE A 5 10.39 -12.07 -20.11
C PHE A 5 10.92 -13.08 -19.09
N ILE A 6 10.93 -12.66 -17.82
CA ILE A 6 11.32 -13.48 -16.68
C ILE A 6 10.19 -13.42 -15.66
N THR A 7 9.88 -14.59 -15.07
CA THR A 7 9.02 -14.69 -13.90
C THR A 7 9.88 -14.70 -12.64
N ARG A 8 9.57 -13.81 -11.69
CA ARG A 8 10.27 -13.71 -10.41
C ARG A 8 9.27 -13.78 -9.26
N LEU A 9 9.63 -14.52 -8.22
CA LEU A 9 8.93 -14.54 -6.94
C LEU A 9 9.68 -13.63 -5.97
N VAL A 10 8.95 -12.75 -5.29
CA VAL A 10 9.47 -11.77 -4.33
C VAL A 10 8.62 -11.83 -3.08
N GLU A 11 9.19 -12.36 -1.99
CA GLU A 11 8.54 -12.38 -0.68
C GLU A 11 8.80 -11.06 0.04
N LEU A 12 7.75 -10.44 0.59
CA LEU A 12 7.86 -9.19 1.34
C LEU A 12 7.81 -9.45 2.83
N GLN A 13 8.64 -8.75 3.59
CA GLN A 13 8.83 -8.99 5.04
C GLN A 13 8.10 -7.96 5.91
N ASN A 14 8.08 -6.70 5.48
CA ASN A 14 7.66 -5.56 6.28
C ASN A 14 6.33 -4.95 5.80
N VAL A 15 6.03 -5.08 4.52
CA VAL A 15 4.82 -4.52 3.90
C VAL A 15 3.93 -5.58 3.28
N GLN A 16 2.62 -5.28 3.17
CA GLN A 16 1.66 -6.18 2.55
C GLN A 16 1.83 -6.21 1.02
N ALA A 17 1.91 -7.41 0.45
CA ALA A 17 2.07 -7.62 -0.98
C ALA A 17 0.90 -7.03 -1.80
N ASN A 18 -0.32 -6.99 -1.26
CA ASN A 18 -1.44 -6.34 -1.94
C ASN A 18 -1.23 -4.83 -2.13
N ASP A 19 -0.70 -4.15 -1.12
CA ASP A 19 -0.48 -2.69 -1.16
C ASP A 19 0.62 -2.36 -2.16
N VAL A 20 1.73 -3.10 -2.10
CA VAL A 20 2.85 -2.97 -3.04
C VAL A 20 2.40 -3.30 -4.47
N ALA A 21 1.63 -4.36 -4.69
CA ALA A 21 1.13 -4.70 -6.02
C ALA A 21 0.26 -3.58 -6.62
N ASN A 22 -0.57 -2.92 -5.81
CA ASN A 22 -1.40 -1.81 -6.27
C ASN A 22 -0.56 -0.59 -6.70
N ILE A 23 0.55 -0.33 -5.99
CA ILE A 23 1.50 0.74 -6.32
C ILE A 23 2.29 0.39 -7.60
N LEU A 24 2.67 -0.88 -7.78
CA LEU A 24 3.53 -1.31 -8.88
C LEU A 24 2.81 -1.62 -10.18
N LYS A 25 1.52 -1.98 -10.15
CA LYS A 25 0.71 -2.31 -11.34
C LYS A 25 0.86 -1.32 -12.50
N PRO A 26 0.87 0.02 -12.29
CA PRO A 26 1.07 1.00 -13.37
C PRO A 26 2.46 0.95 -14.03
N LEU A 27 3.45 0.33 -13.39
CA LEU A 27 4.82 0.20 -13.89
C LEU A 27 5.05 -1.11 -14.66
N ILE A 28 4.07 -2.02 -14.64
CA ILE A 28 4.09 -3.26 -15.41
C ILE A 28 3.79 -2.90 -16.88
N SER A 29 4.56 -3.49 -17.78
CA SER A 29 4.38 -3.33 -19.22
C SER A 29 3.13 -4.06 -19.70
N ARG A 30 2.67 -3.74 -20.91
CA ARG A 30 1.44 -4.30 -21.48
C ARG A 30 1.38 -5.84 -21.46
N ASP A 31 2.51 -6.50 -21.69
CA ASP A 31 2.60 -7.96 -21.77
C ASP A 31 3.16 -8.58 -20.47
N GLY A 32 3.40 -7.75 -19.45
CA GLY A 32 3.80 -8.20 -18.12
C GLY A 32 2.59 -8.44 -17.21
N ASP A 33 2.85 -9.06 -16.06
CA ASP A 33 1.82 -9.30 -15.05
C ASP A 33 2.40 -9.26 -13.63
N ILE A 34 1.54 -8.99 -12.65
CA ILE A 34 1.85 -9.04 -11.22
C ILE A 34 0.69 -9.70 -10.46
N VAL A 35 1.00 -10.82 -9.82
CA VAL A 35 0.05 -11.61 -9.05
C VAL A 35 0.50 -11.67 -7.60
N VAL A 36 -0.43 -11.51 -6.68
CA VAL A 36 -0.17 -11.66 -5.24
C VAL A 36 -0.53 -13.08 -4.83
N TYR A 37 0.35 -13.73 -4.08
CA TYR A 37 0.04 -14.95 -3.34
C TYR A 37 -0.03 -14.61 -1.84
N PRO A 38 -1.23 -14.37 -1.30
CA PRO A 38 -1.39 -13.81 0.05
C PRO A 38 -0.89 -14.73 1.16
N ALA A 39 -0.94 -16.05 0.96
CA ALA A 39 -0.59 -17.03 1.99
C ALA A 39 0.87 -16.93 2.46
N THR A 40 1.78 -16.48 1.58
CA THR A 40 3.20 -16.27 1.90
C THR A 40 3.63 -14.83 1.64
N ASN A 41 2.69 -13.89 1.57
CA ASN A 41 2.96 -12.47 1.29
C ASN A 41 3.92 -12.24 0.10
N THR A 42 3.71 -12.99 -0.99
CA THR A 42 4.65 -13.05 -2.12
C THR A 42 4.05 -12.40 -3.38
N LEU A 43 4.90 -11.68 -4.12
CA LEU A 43 4.62 -11.16 -5.45
C LEU A 43 5.23 -12.09 -6.51
N ILE A 44 4.40 -12.50 -7.47
CA ILE A 44 4.82 -13.20 -8.68
C ILE A 44 4.78 -12.18 -9.82
N ILE A 45 5.94 -11.83 -10.36
CA ILE A 45 6.10 -10.75 -11.34
C ILE A 45 6.61 -11.34 -12.65
N ILE A 46 5.93 -11.07 -13.76
CA ILE A 46 6.32 -11.46 -15.11
C ILE A 46 6.68 -10.19 -15.88
N GLU A 47 7.95 -9.99 -16.22
CA GLU A 47 8.40 -8.76 -16.85
C GLU A 47 9.68 -8.92 -17.68
N ARG A 48 9.99 -7.92 -18.53
CA ARG A 48 11.29 -7.83 -19.22
C ARG A 48 12.38 -7.51 -18.20
N VAL A 49 13.58 -8.08 -18.42
CA VAL A 49 14.72 -7.99 -17.49
C VAL A 49 15.00 -6.55 -17.00
N ASP A 50 15.07 -5.59 -17.92
CA ASP A 50 15.41 -4.21 -17.59
C ASP A 50 14.34 -3.56 -16.70
N ASN A 51 13.05 -3.84 -16.95
CA ASN A 51 11.95 -3.31 -16.15
C ASN A 51 11.81 -4.05 -14.82
N LEU A 52 11.99 -5.37 -14.82
CA LEU A 52 12.00 -6.18 -13.59
C LEU A 52 13.06 -5.67 -12.61
N ASN A 53 14.27 -5.38 -13.07
CA ASN A 53 15.33 -4.83 -12.22
C ASN A 53 14.95 -3.48 -11.61
N ARG A 54 14.22 -2.63 -12.34
CA ARG A 54 13.71 -1.36 -11.82
C ARG A 54 12.62 -1.59 -10.77
N ILE A 55 11.69 -2.51 -11.03
CA ILE A 55 10.61 -2.87 -10.10
C ILE A 55 11.17 -3.44 -8.80
N LEU A 56 12.17 -4.33 -8.87
CA LEU A 56 12.80 -4.92 -7.70
C LEU A 56 13.45 -3.86 -6.80
N LYS A 57 14.15 -2.88 -7.38
CA LYS A 57 14.69 -1.74 -6.63
C LYS A 57 13.61 -0.92 -5.95
N ILE A 58 12.45 -0.75 -6.59
CA ILE A 58 11.33 -0.04 -5.97
C ILE A 58 10.81 -0.85 -4.78
N ILE A 59 10.61 -2.17 -4.94
CA ILE A 59 10.19 -3.07 -3.86
C ILE A 59 11.13 -2.97 -2.66
N GLU A 60 12.45 -3.01 -2.88
CA GLU A 60 13.46 -2.89 -1.81
C GLU A 60 13.34 -1.58 -1.01
N ASN A 61 12.93 -0.48 -1.65
CA ASN A 61 12.71 0.79 -0.96
C ASN A 61 11.39 0.84 -0.17
N PHE A 62 10.39 0.04 -0.57
CA PHE A 62 9.11 -0.03 0.13
C PHE A 62 9.12 -1.05 1.26
N ASP A 63 9.81 -2.18 1.07
CA ASP A 63 9.87 -3.28 2.04
C ASP A 63 10.93 -3.04 3.13
N VAL A 64 10.90 -1.85 3.72
CA VAL A 64 11.81 -1.45 4.81
C VAL A 64 11.17 -1.71 6.17
N GLU A 65 11.99 -2.13 7.13
CA GLU A 65 11.55 -2.31 8.51
C GLU A 65 11.07 -0.98 9.08
N THR A 66 9.83 -0.97 9.59
CA THR A 66 9.30 0.21 10.27
C THR A 66 9.68 0.11 11.74
N GLU A 67 10.60 0.96 12.18
CA GLU A 67 10.96 1.05 13.60
C GLU A 67 9.83 1.74 14.40
N ILE A 68 9.31 1.03 15.41
CA ILE A 68 8.35 1.58 16.35
C ILE A 68 9.10 2.10 17.58
N GLU A 69 9.03 3.41 17.80
CA GLU A 69 9.61 4.05 18.99
C GLU A 69 8.51 4.42 20.02
N PHE A 70 8.74 4.07 21.28
CA PHE A 70 7.86 4.46 22.39
C PHE A 70 8.34 5.74 23.07
N ILE A 71 7.67 6.86 22.79
CA ILE A 71 7.97 8.15 23.41
C ILE A 71 7.03 8.37 24.61
N LYS A 72 7.60 8.44 25.82
CA LYS A 72 6.83 8.73 27.03
C LYS A 72 6.44 10.21 27.07
N ILE A 73 5.13 10.46 27.07
CA ILE A 73 4.58 11.80 27.23
C ILE A 73 4.52 12.14 28.73
N GLN A 74 5.12 13.26 29.13
CA GLN A 74 5.24 13.65 30.55
C GLN A 74 4.26 14.76 30.95
N ASN A 75 3.92 15.66 30.02
CA ASN A 75 3.23 16.92 30.32
C ASN A 75 1.88 17.08 29.60
N ALA A 76 1.44 16.08 28.84
CA ALA A 76 0.22 16.14 28.04
C ALA A 76 -0.48 14.78 28.02
N ASP A 77 -1.76 14.78 27.69
CA ASP A 77 -2.50 13.53 27.42
C ASP A 77 -2.08 12.97 26.05
N ALA A 78 -1.85 11.66 25.98
CA ALA A 78 -1.44 11.00 24.75
C ALA A 78 -2.47 11.15 23.62
N SER A 79 -3.75 11.20 23.95
CA SER A 79 -4.86 11.34 23.01
C SER A 79 -4.87 12.74 22.38
N GLU A 80 -4.53 13.77 23.16
CA GLU A 80 -4.43 15.14 22.67
C GLU A 80 -3.23 15.31 21.73
N VAL A 81 -2.07 14.75 22.13
CA VAL A 81 -0.86 14.74 21.28
C VAL A 81 -1.15 14.01 19.95
N ALA A 82 -1.81 12.85 20.00
CA ALA A 82 -2.19 12.12 18.79
C ALA A 82 -3.10 12.93 17.87
N THR A 83 -4.10 13.63 18.43
CA THR A 83 -5.00 14.50 17.66
C THR A 83 -4.23 15.63 16.97
N LYS A 84 -3.30 16.28 17.67
CA LYS A 84 -2.46 17.35 17.11
C LYS A 84 -1.53 16.83 16.02
N LEU A 85 -0.93 15.65 16.21
CA LEU A 85 -0.12 15.01 15.17
C LEU A 85 -0.95 14.68 13.94
N LEU A 86 -2.19 14.19 14.11
CA LEU A 86 -3.12 13.97 13.00
C LEU A 86 -3.54 15.29 12.31
N GLU A 87 -3.69 16.40 13.02
CA GLU A 87 -3.93 17.71 12.40
C GLU A 87 -2.71 18.18 11.56
N ILE A 88 -1.49 17.92 12.05
CA ILE A 88 -0.24 18.32 11.39
C ILE A 88 0.06 17.42 10.17
N PHE A 89 -0.09 16.11 10.31
CA PHE A 89 0.32 15.11 9.31
C PHE A 89 -0.85 14.52 8.50
N GLY A 90 -2.08 14.54 9.02
CA GLY A 90 -3.28 13.95 8.42
C GLY A 90 -3.96 14.80 7.34
N GLY A 91 -3.32 15.86 6.87
CA GLY A 91 -3.81 16.72 5.77
C GLY A 91 -3.78 16.09 4.37
N ALA A 92 -3.32 14.85 4.22
CA ALA A 92 -3.27 14.14 2.93
C ALA A 92 -3.74 12.69 3.05
N GLY A 93 -5.03 12.45 3.29
CA GLY A 93 -5.52 11.06 3.28
C GLY A 93 -6.91 10.75 3.81
N THR A 94 -7.91 11.61 3.63
CA THR A 94 -9.32 11.26 3.95
C THR A 94 -10.21 11.34 2.71
N SER A 95 -9.83 10.60 1.66
CA SER A 95 -10.79 10.23 0.61
C SER A 95 -11.27 8.81 0.87
N GLY A 96 -12.49 8.69 1.42
CA GLY A 96 -13.27 7.46 1.23
C GLY A 96 -13.90 6.80 2.45
N SER A 97 -14.65 7.51 3.30
CA SER A 97 -15.68 6.81 4.10
C SER A 97 -16.91 7.67 4.50
N ALA A 98 -17.18 8.76 3.78
CA ALA A 98 -18.37 9.60 4.06
C ALA A 98 -19.54 9.43 3.07
N ARG A 99 -19.43 8.57 2.04
CA ARG A 99 -20.45 8.46 0.97
C ARG A 99 -21.44 7.29 1.10
N ARG A 100 -21.37 6.46 2.14
CA ARG A 100 -22.29 5.30 2.30
C ARG A 100 -23.48 5.53 3.22
N ALA A 101 -23.58 6.67 3.92
CA ALA A 101 -24.67 6.90 4.86
C ALA A 101 -25.92 7.58 4.25
N THR A 102 -25.83 8.24 3.09
CA THR A 102 -26.93 9.07 2.57
C THR A 102 -27.93 8.35 1.65
N THR A 103 -27.60 7.17 1.11
CA THR A 103 -28.54 6.41 0.25
C THR A 103 -29.54 5.58 1.06
N ALA A 104 -29.18 5.13 2.27
CA ALA A 104 -30.04 4.28 3.09
C ALA A 104 -31.21 5.05 3.74
N GLN A 105 -31.08 6.36 3.98
CA GLN A 105 -32.14 7.16 4.61
C GLN A 105 -33.25 7.62 3.64
N ARG A 106 -32.98 7.71 2.32
CA ARG A 106 -34.02 8.11 1.36
C ARG A 106 -35.01 6.98 1.03
N ALA A 107 -34.61 5.73 1.14
CA ALA A 107 -35.48 4.58 0.85
C ALA A 107 -36.52 4.29 1.95
N ALA A 108 -36.32 4.80 3.18
CA ALA A 108 -37.20 4.54 4.32
C ALA A 108 -38.32 5.58 4.49
N GLN A 109 -38.32 6.68 3.74
CA GLN A 109 -39.35 7.74 3.81
C GLN A 109 -40.42 7.64 2.70
N GLN A 110 -40.38 6.59 1.88
CA GLN A 110 -41.35 6.38 0.78
C GLN A 110 -42.19 5.11 0.96
N ARG A 111 -42.36 4.65 2.20
CA ARG A 111 -43.31 3.57 2.54
C ARG A 111 -44.30 4.03 3.58
#